data_AF-A0A170V9J3-F1
#
_entry.id   AF-A0A170V9J3-F1
#
_cell.length_a   1.000
_cell.length_b   1.000
_cell.length_c   1.000
_cell.angle_alpha   90.00
_cell.angle_beta   90.00
_cell.angle_gamma   90.00
#
_symmetry.space_group_name_H-M   'P 1'
#
loop_
_entity.id
_entity.type
_entity.pdbx_description
1 polymer ?
#
loop_
_entity_poly.entity_id
_entity_poly.type
_entity_poly.pdbx_seq_one_letter_code
_entity_poly.pdbx_strand_id
1 'polypeptide(L)'
;KKHRWYKKILKTKDPLIISMGWRRFQTIAIYSKQEDNMRLRMLKYTPEHVACMGHFWGPLTPGGTGFLALLNAGTMESEPGFRIVATGAVVDTSQSTVITKKLKLIGTPMKIYKKTAFIKGMFNSALEVAKFEGAKIKTVSGIRGQI
;
A
#
# COMPACT_ATOMS: atom_id res chain seq x y z
N LYS A 1 0.53 -7.13 -11.81
CA LYS A 1 -0.38 -8.23 -11.42
C LYS A 1 0.45 -9.43 -10.97
N LYS A 2 0.07 -10.13 -9.89
CA LYS A 2 0.75 -11.38 -9.51
C LYS A 2 0.59 -12.42 -10.62
N HIS A 3 1.65 -13.14 -10.95
CA HIS A 3 1.55 -14.22 -11.92
C HIS A 3 0.67 -15.36 -11.38
N ARG A 4 -0.18 -15.94 -12.24
CA ARG A 4 -1.17 -16.96 -11.84
C ARG A 4 -0.53 -18.20 -11.20
N TRP A 5 0.60 -18.65 -11.74
CA TRP A 5 1.32 -19.83 -11.27
C TRP A 5 2.28 -19.58 -10.11
N TYR A 6 2.47 -18.32 -9.71
CA TYR A 6 3.29 -18.01 -8.54
C TYR A 6 2.48 -18.19 -7.25
N LYS A 7 2.96 -19.08 -6.37
CA LYS A 7 2.23 -19.53 -5.17
C LYS A 7 2.11 -18.42 -4.11
N LYS A 8 3.22 -17.75 -3.78
CA LYS A 8 3.29 -16.76 -2.69
C LYS A 8 2.67 -15.41 -3.11
N ILE A 9 2.33 -14.54 -2.16
CA ILE A 9 1.84 -13.19 -2.46
C ILE A 9 3.01 -12.20 -2.33
N LEU A 10 3.04 -11.19 -3.20
CA LEU A 10 4.07 -10.15 -3.15
C LEU A 10 3.76 -9.15 -2.05
N LYS A 11 4.75 -8.89 -1.20
CA LYS A 11 4.70 -7.89 -0.15
C LYS A 11 5.33 -6.58 -0.62
N THR A 12 4.74 -5.48 -0.18
CA THR A 12 5.28 -4.14 -0.43
C THR A 12 6.60 -3.95 0.32
N LYS A 13 7.55 -3.30 -0.35
CA LYS A 13 8.93 -3.06 0.11
C LYS A 13 9.86 -4.28 0.13
N ASP A 14 9.44 -5.39 -0.45
CA ASP A 14 10.35 -6.51 -0.70
C ASP A 14 11.12 -6.27 -2.02
N PRO A 15 12.41 -6.65 -2.08
CA PRO A 15 13.22 -6.47 -3.27
C PRO A 15 12.77 -7.40 -4.40
N LEU A 16 12.67 -6.85 -5.61
CA LEU A 16 12.25 -7.56 -6.82
C LEU A 16 13.17 -7.21 -7.98
N ILE A 17 13.49 -8.20 -8.80
CA ILE A 17 14.22 -7.99 -10.04
C ILE A 17 13.19 -7.73 -11.14
N ILE A 18 13.23 -6.55 -11.74
CA ILE A 18 12.37 -6.18 -12.84
C ILE A 18 13.16 -6.28 -14.14
N SER A 19 12.60 -7.01 -15.10
CA SER A 19 13.04 -7.06 -16.49
C SER A 19 12.11 -6.18 -17.31
N MET A 20 12.63 -5.04 -17.76
CA MET A 20 11.86 -4.02 -18.48
C MET A 20 12.72 -3.44 -19.61
N GLY A 21 12.24 -3.57 -20.85
CA GLY A 21 13.04 -3.30 -22.04
C GLY A 21 14.33 -4.12 -22.05
N TRP A 22 15.46 -3.46 -22.31
CA TRP A 22 16.80 -4.07 -22.36
C TRP A 22 17.46 -4.27 -20.99
N ARG A 23 16.82 -3.81 -19.90
CA ARG A 23 17.45 -3.74 -18.58
C ARG A 23 16.80 -4.72 -17.60
N ARG A 24 17.67 -5.37 -16.82
CA ARG A 24 17.29 -6.11 -15.61
C ARG A 24 17.92 -5.40 -14.42
N PHE A 25 17.11 -5.02 -13.45
CA PHE A 25 17.58 -4.31 -12.27
C PHE A 25 16.76 -4.73 -11.05
N GLN A 26 17.41 -4.72 -9.89
CA GLN A 26 16.74 -4.94 -8.62
C GLN A 26 16.20 -3.61 -8.09
N THR A 27 14.93 -3.60 -7.69
CA THR A 27 14.27 -2.43 -7.10
C THR A 27 13.32 -2.87 -5.99
N ILE A 28 12.80 -1.89 -5.26
CA ILE A 28 11.85 -2.09 -4.18
C ILE A 28 10.53 -1.46 -4.61
N ALA A 29 9.51 -2.29 -4.78
CA ALA A 29 8.20 -1.84 -5.23
C ALA A 29 7.24 -1.54 -4.07
N ILE A 30 6.46 -0.48 -4.24
CA ILE A 30 5.34 -0.11 -3.38
C ILE A 30 4.04 -0.34 -4.14
N TYR A 31 3.21 -1.23 -3.62
CA TYR A 31 1.90 -1.50 -4.21
C TYR A 31 0.84 -0.54 -3.67
N SER A 32 -0.07 -0.12 -4.54
CA SER A 32 -1.19 0.75 -4.20
C SER A 32 -2.45 0.39 -5.00
N LYS A 33 -3.59 0.80 -4.46
CA LYS A 33 -4.89 0.77 -5.10
C LYS A 33 -5.37 2.21 -5.27
N GLN A 34 -5.84 2.55 -6.45
CA GLN A 34 -6.59 3.78 -6.68
C GLN A 34 -7.99 3.62 -6.08
N GLU A 35 -8.33 4.48 -5.13
CA GLU A 35 -9.68 4.55 -4.56
C GLU A 35 -10.57 5.49 -5.38
N ASP A 36 -11.88 5.45 -5.13
CA ASP A 36 -12.89 6.23 -5.88
C ASP A 36 -12.67 7.75 -5.78
N ASN A 37 -11.94 8.20 -4.75
CA ASN A 37 -11.53 9.60 -4.55
C ASN A 37 -10.23 9.97 -5.28
N MET A 38 -9.78 9.15 -6.24
CA MET A 38 -8.54 9.27 -6.99
C MET A 38 -7.25 9.20 -6.17
N ARG A 39 -7.33 8.91 -4.86
CA ARG A 39 -6.13 8.75 -4.02
C ARG A 39 -5.53 7.37 -4.21
N LEU A 40 -4.20 7.34 -4.29
CA LEU A 40 -3.42 6.12 -4.26
C LEU A 40 -3.24 5.69 -2.80
N ARG A 41 -3.99 4.67 -2.38
CA ARG A 41 -3.81 4.04 -1.07
C ARG A 41 -2.80 2.90 -1.16
N MET A 42 -1.77 2.97 -0.33
CA MET A 42 -0.78 1.92 -0.17
C MET A 42 -1.40 0.59 0.29
N LEU A 43 -1.02 -0.49 -0.39
CA LEU A 43 -1.33 -1.86 0.01
C LEU A 43 -0.12 -2.48 0.72
N LYS A 44 -0.38 -3.42 1.63
CA LYS A 44 0.68 -4.23 2.26
C LYS A 44 1.13 -5.38 1.34
N TYR A 45 0.18 -5.92 0.57
CA TYR A 45 0.38 -7.06 -0.32
C TYR A 45 -0.36 -6.83 -1.65
N THR A 46 0.09 -7.49 -2.70
CA THR A 46 -0.64 -7.52 -3.97
C THR A 46 -1.93 -8.32 -3.86
N PRO A 47 -3.04 -7.90 -4.48
CA PRO A 47 -4.21 -8.77 -4.62
C PRO A 47 -3.88 -9.97 -5.51
N GLU A 48 -4.49 -11.12 -5.26
CA GLU A 48 -4.08 -12.39 -5.89
C GLU A 48 -4.42 -12.49 -7.38
N HIS A 49 -5.60 -12.01 -7.77
CA HIS A 49 -6.14 -12.20 -9.13
C HIS A 49 -6.44 -10.90 -9.86
N VAL A 50 -6.12 -9.76 -9.23
CA VAL A 50 -6.41 -8.42 -9.74
C VAL A 50 -5.11 -7.65 -9.98
N ALA A 51 -5.14 -6.73 -10.94
CA ALA A 51 -4.04 -5.79 -11.10
C ALA A 51 -4.04 -4.74 -9.98
N CYS A 52 -2.86 -4.28 -9.60
CA CYS A 52 -2.68 -3.15 -8.69
C CYS A 52 -1.60 -2.24 -9.26
N MET A 53 -1.60 -0.98 -8.81
CA MET A 53 -0.56 -0.03 -9.18
C MET A 53 0.72 -0.38 -8.41
N GLY A 54 1.84 -0.47 -9.12
CA GLY A 54 3.16 -0.68 -8.53
C GLY A 54 4.04 0.53 -8.80
N HIS A 55 4.62 1.09 -7.75
CA HIS A 55 5.51 2.25 -7.82
C HIS A 55 6.90 1.80 -7.40
N PHE A 56 7.90 2.07 -8.23
CA PHE A 56 9.28 1.75 -7.92
C PHE A 56 10.18 2.80 -8.57
N TRP A 57 11.38 2.95 -8.03
CA TRP A 57 12.39 3.80 -8.64
C TRP A 57 13.26 2.96 -9.59
N GLY A 58 13.50 3.49 -10.79
CA GLY A 58 14.21 2.77 -11.85
C GLY A 58 14.34 3.59 -13.13
N PRO A 59 14.94 3.01 -14.19
CA PRO A 59 15.10 3.67 -15.48
C PRO A 59 13.75 4.02 -16.11
N LEU A 60 13.65 5.23 -16.66
CA LEU A 60 12.46 5.74 -17.34
C LEU A 60 12.20 4.91 -18.60
N THR A 61 10.96 4.46 -18.80
CA THR A 61 10.54 3.74 -20.01
C THR A 61 9.18 4.26 -20.47
N PRO A 62 8.89 4.22 -21.78
CA PRO A 62 7.61 4.71 -22.28
C PRO A 62 6.41 3.96 -21.69
N GLY A 63 5.32 4.69 -21.45
CA GLY A 63 4.04 4.10 -21.05
C GLY A 63 3.56 3.05 -22.07
N GLY A 64 2.93 1.99 -21.58
CA GLY A 64 2.51 0.83 -22.38
C GLY A 64 3.57 -0.28 -22.50
N THR A 65 4.82 -0.04 -22.09
CA THR A 65 5.87 -1.07 -22.13
C THR A 65 5.57 -2.20 -21.15
N GLY A 66 5.52 -3.43 -21.64
CA GLY A 66 5.37 -4.63 -20.81
C GLY A 66 6.64 -4.94 -20.01
N PHE A 67 6.47 -5.47 -18.80
CA PHE A 67 7.59 -5.92 -17.96
C PHE A 67 7.26 -7.22 -17.22
N LEU A 68 8.33 -7.91 -16.83
CA LEU A 68 8.29 -9.11 -15.99
C LEU A 68 9.04 -8.86 -14.69
N ALA A 69 8.53 -9.38 -13.58
CA ALA A 69 9.21 -9.32 -12.29
C ALA A 69 9.56 -10.73 -11.81
N LEU A 70 10.76 -10.85 -11.25
CA LEU A 70 11.38 -12.06 -10.74
C LEU A 70 11.74 -11.82 -9.27
N LEU A 71 11.70 -12.87 -8.46
CA LEU A 71 12.31 -12.85 -7.12
C LEU A 71 13.79 -13.19 -7.26
N ASN A 72 14.64 -12.53 -6.48
CA ASN A 72 16.05 -12.90 -6.39
C ASN A 72 16.14 -14.22 -5.61
N ALA A 73 16.23 -15.34 -6.31
CA ALA A 73 16.57 -16.62 -5.72
C ALA A 73 18.09 -16.76 -5.84
N GLY A 74 18.79 -16.55 -4.73
CA GLY A 74 20.17 -17.00 -4.61
C GLY A 74 20.25 -18.48 -4.98
N THR A 75 21.16 -18.78 -5.91
CA THR A 75 21.48 -20.10 -6.49
C THR A 75 20.30 -20.87 -7.11
N MET A 76 20.52 -21.38 -8.32
CA MET A 76 19.49 -21.98 -9.19
C MET A 76 18.81 -23.26 -8.65
N GLU A 77 19.13 -23.67 -7.42
CA GLU A 77 18.87 -25.01 -6.87
C GLU A 77 17.85 -25.04 -5.70
N SER A 78 17.50 -23.90 -5.08
CA SER A 78 16.89 -23.99 -3.74
C SER A 78 15.36 -24.10 -3.64
N GLU A 79 14.55 -23.80 -4.67
CA GLU A 79 13.11 -24.11 -4.62
C GLU A 79 12.54 -24.57 -5.99
N PRO A 80 11.91 -25.76 -6.06
CA PRO A 80 11.15 -26.18 -7.23
C PRO A 80 9.85 -25.37 -7.34
N GLY A 81 9.79 -24.45 -8.30
CA GLY A 81 8.60 -23.63 -8.51
C GLY A 81 8.70 -22.62 -9.64
N PHE A 82 7.55 -22.08 -10.01
CA PHE A 82 7.44 -21.04 -11.04
C PHE A 82 8.13 -19.75 -10.58
N ARG A 83 9.08 -19.23 -11.38
CA ARG A 83 9.99 -18.14 -10.98
C ARG A 83 9.51 -16.73 -11.31
N ILE A 84 8.66 -16.57 -12.33
CA ILE A 84 8.10 -15.27 -12.68
C ILE A 84 7.01 -14.93 -11.67
N VAL A 85 7.15 -13.80 -11.02
CA VAL A 85 6.36 -13.46 -9.83
C VAL A 85 5.24 -12.50 -10.16
N ALA A 86 5.52 -11.52 -11.01
CA ALA A 86 4.52 -10.59 -11.49
C ALA A 86 4.75 -10.24 -12.96
N THR A 87 3.65 -9.87 -13.60
CA THR A 87 3.58 -9.34 -14.95
C THR A 87 2.86 -8.00 -14.89
N GLY A 88 3.23 -7.07 -15.76
CA GLY A 88 2.59 -5.78 -15.81
C GLY A 88 3.00 -4.98 -17.03
N ALA A 89 2.43 -3.78 -17.12
CA ALA A 89 2.84 -2.77 -18.09
C ALA A 89 3.07 -1.45 -17.33
N VAL A 90 3.96 -0.63 -17.87
CA VAL A 90 4.19 0.73 -17.37
C VAL A 90 2.99 1.58 -17.70
N VAL A 91 2.42 2.25 -16.70
CA VAL A 91 1.25 3.12 -16.88
C VAL A 91 1.69 4.56 -17.09
N ASP A 92 2.50 5.08 -16.16
CA ASP A 92 2.95 6.46 -16.14
C ASP A 92 4.36 6.51 -15.55
N THR A 93 5.10 7.57 -15.89
CA THR A 93 6.45 7.82 -15.46
C THR A 93 6.55 9.23 -14.90
N SER A 94 6.59 9.35 -13.58
CA SER A 94 6.67 10.62 -12.86
C SER A 94 7.83 10.62 -11.88
N GLN A 95 8.46 11.78 -11.66
CA GLN A 95 9.55 11.93 -10.67
C GLN A 95 9.08 11.68 -9.23
N SER A 96 7.85 12.09 -8.90
CA SER A 96 7.27 11.95 -7.57
C SER A 96 5.82 11.51 -7.62
N THR A 97 5.46 10.54 -6.78
CA THR A 97 4.08 10.03 -6.64
C THR A 97 3.60 10.19 -5.20
N VAL A 98 2.39 10.73 -5.00
CA VAL A 98 1.78 10.84 -3.68
C VAL A 98 1.03 9.55 -3.34
N ILE A 99 1.66 8.71 -2.50
CA ILE A 99 1.07 7.46 -2.01
C ILE A 99 0.75 7.63 -0.53
N THR A 100 -0.50 7.37 -0.16
CA THR A 100 -0.97 7.55 1.23
C THR A 100 -1.21 6.20 1.91
N LYS A 101 -0.91 6.11 3.21
CA LYS A 101 -1.25 4.95 4.03
C LYS A 101 -2.25 5.37 5.09
N LYS A 102 -3.32 4.59 5.24
CA LYS A 102 -4.35 4.85 6.24
C LYS A 102 -3.78 4.59 7.65
N LEU A 103 -3.82 5.61 8.49
CA LEU A 103 -3.59 5.53 9.93
C LEU A 103 -4.93 5.76 10.64
N LYS A 104 -5.22 4.98 11.68
CA LYS A 104 -6.37 5.19 12.56
C LYS A 104 -5.84 5.51 13.95
N LEU A 105 -6.28 6.64 14.52
CA LEU A 105 -6.12 6.92 15.94
C LEU A 105 -7.28 6.25 16.67
N ILE A 106 -6.97 5.51 17.73
CA ILE A 106 -7.96 4.73 18.49
C ILE A 106 -7.92 5.24 19.92
N GLY A 107 -9.10 5.52 20.46
CA GLY A 107 -9.28 5.84 21.86
C GLY A 107 -10.34 4.95 22.48
N THR A 108 -10.41 4.99 23.81
CA THR A 108 -11.41 4.24 24.59
C THR A 108 -12.30 5.22 25.36
N PRO A 109 -13.62 5.00 25.45
CA PRO A 109 -14.48 5.86 26.24
C PRO A 109 -14.17 5.69 27.73
N MET A 110 -14.09 6.81 28.46
CA MET A 110 -13.89 6.85 29.91
C MET A 110 -15.21 7.14 30.63
N LYS A 111 -15.96 8.13 30.17
CA LYS A 111 -17.26 8.54 30.74
C LYS A 111 -18.21 8.80 29.59
N ILE A 112 -19.41 8.23 29.67
CA ILE A 112 -20.42 8.28 28.61
C ILE A 112 -21.68 8.95 29.16
N TYR A 113 -22.17 9.95 28.42
CA TYR A 113 -23.46 10.60 28.63
C TYR A 113 -24.39 10.28 27.46
N LYS A 114 -25.58 10.88 27.43
CA LYS A 114 -26.59 10.61 26.38
C LYS A 114 -26.06 10.78 24.96
N LYS A 115 -25.40 11.92 24.67
CA LYS A 115 -24.89 12.27 23.31
C LYS A 115 -23.42 12.68 23.29
N THR A 116 -22.74 12.67 24.44
CA THR A 116 -21.34 13.08 24.59
C THR A 116 -20.57 12.00 25.33
N ALA A 117 -19.28 11.87 25.05
CA ALA A 117 -18.41 10.93 25.74
C ALA A 117 -17.01 11.51 25.87
N PHE A 118 -16.39 11.32 27.03
CA PHE A 118 -14.98 11.62 27.24
C PHE A 118 -14.15 10.41 26.80
N ILE A 119 -13.19 10.63 25.89
CA ILE A 119 -12.34 9.58 25.32
C ILE A 119 -10.93 9.68 25.91
N LYS A 120 -10.36 8.56 26.36
CA LYS A 120 -8.99 8.45 26.87
C LYS A 120 -8.11 7.62 25.92
N GLY A 121 -6.81 7.91 25.93
CA GLY A 121 -5.79 7.14 25.21
C GLY A 121 -5.80 7.30 23.69
N MET A 122 -6.50 8.31 23.15
CA MET A 122 -6.43 8.66 21.72
C MET A 122 -5.27 9.62 21.41
N PHE A 123 -4.97 10.53 22.34
CA PHE A 123 -3.95 11.56 22.26
C PHE A 123 -3.17 11.60 23.57
N ASN A 124 -1.95 12.14 23.52
CA ASN A 124 -1.06 12.24 24.69
C ASN A 124 -1.05 13.64 25.31
N SER A 125 -1.37 14.69 24.54
CA SER A 125 -1.32 16.08 25.01
C SER A 125 -2.54 16.89 24.60
N ALA A 126 -2.85 17.95 25.35
CA ALA A 126 -3.93 18.88 25.01
C ALA A 126 -3.70 19.62 23.69
N LEU A 127 -2.42 19.86 23.31
CA LEU A 127 -2.07 20.48 22.03
C LEU A 127 -2.44 19.58 20.83
N GLU A 128 -2.27 18.27 20.96
CA GLU A 128 -2.72 17.32 19.93
C GLU A 128 -4.24 17.35 19.81
N VAL A 129 -4.96 17.36 20.94
CA VAL A 129 -6.43 17.43 20.93
C VAL A 129 -6.90 18.70 20.24
N ALA A 130 -6.33 19.86 20.58
CA ALA A 130 -6.68 21.14 19.95
C ALA A 130 -6.46 21.13 18.43
N LYS A 131 -5.42 20.45 17.95
CA LYS A 131 -5.16 20.32 16.50
C LYS A 131 -6.23 19.48 15.77
N PHE A 132 -6.89 18.57 16.48
CA PHE A 132 -7.94 17.69 15.94
C PHE A 132 -9.35 18.09 16.39
N GLU A 133 -9.52 19.27 16.98
CA GLU A 133 -10.82 19.81 17.34
C GLU A 133 -11.70 19.94 16.08
N GLY A 134 -12.94 19.46 16.16
CA GLY A 134 -13.85 19.44 15.03
C GLY A 134 -13.64 18.31 14.02
N ALA A 135 -12.67 17.41 14.26
CA ALA A 135 -12.50 16.24 13.41
C ALA A 135 -13.68 15.26 13.54
N LYS A 136 -14.10 14.68 12.42
CA LYS A 136 -15.16 13.66 12.38
C LYS A 136 -14.62 12.32 12.90
N ILE A 137 -15.27 11.75 13.90
CA ILE A 137 -14.96 10.44 14.47
C ILE A 137 -16.11 9.46 14.22
N LYS A 138 -15.77 8.16 14.23
CA LYS A 138 -16.74 7.08 14.07
C LYS A 138 -16.38 5.93 14.99
N THR A 139 -17.35 5.44 15.75
CA THR A 139 -17.17 4.24 16.60
C THR A 139 -17.20 2.96 15.76
N VAL A 140 -16.78 1.84 16.34
CA VAL A 140 -16.85 0.52 15.66
C VAL A 140 -18.29 0.15 15.32
N SER A 141 -19.26 0.52 16.16
CA SER A 141 -20.71 0.34 15.93
C SER A 141 -21.29 1.27 14.87
N GLY A 142 -20.48 2.17 14.31
CA GLY A 142 -20.88 3.04 13.21
C GLY A 142 -21.49 4.38 13.59
N ILE A 143 -21.57 4.69 14.89
CA ILE A 143 -22.06 5.98 15.39
C ILE A 143 -21.06 7.08 14.99
N ARG A 144 -21.58 8.16 14.40
CA ARG A 144 -20.79 9.32 13.98
C ARG A 144 -20.75 10.36 15.11
N GLY A 145 -19.62 11.01 15.26
CA GLY A 145 -19.43 12.10 16.22
C GLY A 145 -18.36 13.08 15.73
N GLN A 146 -18.07 14.04 16.59
CA GLN A 146 -17.07 15.07 16.40
C GLN A 146 -16.25 15.16 17.69
N ILE A 147 -14.94 15.40 17.54
CA ILE A 147 -14.05 15.72 18.68
C ILE A 147 -14.36 17.13 19.15
#